data_AF-A0A3M4YYD0-F1
#
_entry.id   AF-A0A3M4YYD0-F1
#
_cell.length_a   1.000
_cell.length_b   1.000
_cell.length_c   1.000
_cell.angle_alpha   90.00
_cell.angle_beta   90.00
_cell.angle_gamma   90.00
#
_symmetry.space_group_name_H-M   'P 1'
#
loop_
_entity.id
_entity.type
_entity.pdbx_description
1 polymer ?
#
loop_
_entity_poly.entity_id
_entity_poly.type
_entity_poly.pdbx_seq_one_letter_code
_entity_poly.pdbx_strand_id
1 'polypeptide(L)'
;MEFKLTYRTLRWSANTSLRVKKIDTGWHISHQAINGDADCEGAPFLEMNLNQDNVKFPEGVGTFLGFVWHQLDIGDIDEERAQQMIQEIGDWITACEASQPVWKVWNS
;
A
#
# COMPACT_ATOMS: atom_id res chain seq x y z
N MET A 1 -7.81 -14.94 0.54
CA MET A 1 -6.43 -14.67 0.96
C MET A 1 -6.36 -13.23 1.45
N GLU A 2 -5.80 -12.99 2.64
CA GLU A 2 -5.68 -11.66 3.23
C GLU A 2 -4.23 -11.39 3.58
N PHE A 3 -3.76 -10.20 3.21
CA PHE A 3 -2.39 -9.74 3.36
C PHE A 3 -2.36 -8.42 4.11
N LYS A 4 -1.17 -8.04 4.57
CA LYS A 4 -0.92 -6.79 5.26
C LYS A 4 0.09 -5.96 4.49
N LEU A 5 -0.28 -4.72 4.15
CA LEU A 5 0.63 -3.72 3.60
C LEU A 5 0.96 -2.72 4.71
N THR A 6 2.21 -2.72 5.19
CA THR A 6 2.65 -1.84 6.28
C THR A 6 3.64 -0.81 5.76
N TYR A 7 3.41 0.47 6.10
CA TYR A 7 4.30 1.58 5.76
C TYR A 7 4.45 2.56 6.93
N ARG A 8 5.50 3.37 6.90
CA ARG A 8 5.72 4.46 7.85
C ARG A 8 4.89 5.67 7.46
N THR A 9 4.26 6.29 8.46
CA THR A 9 3.56 7.56 8.31
C THR A 9 4.25 8.62 9.17
N LEU A 10 4.80 9.69 8.57
CA LEU A 10 5.48 10.73 9.35
C LEU A 10 4.49 11.55 10.19
N ARG A 11 3.29 11.81 9.65
CA ARG A 11 2.21 12.52 10.37
C ARG A 11 1.92 11.93 11.76
N TRP A 12 1.95 10.61 11.87
CA TRP A 12 1.70 9.90 13.13
C TRP A 12 2.96 9.47 13.85
N SER A 13 4.12 9.61 13.21
CA SER A 13 5.37 9.03 13.70
C SER A 13 5.21 7.55 14.08
N ALA A 14 4.39 6.81 13.32
CA ALA A 14 4.03 5.41 13.56
C ALA A 14 4.00 4.62 12.25
N ASN A 15 3.98 3.29 12.35
CA ASN A 15 3.67 2.44 11.21
C ASN A 15 2.16 2.34 11.08
N THR A 16 1.66 2.50 9.85
CA THR A 16 0.27 2.28 9.46
C THR A 16 0.19 0.96 8.69
N SER A 17 -0.93 0.24 8.81
CA SER A 17 -1.13 -1.01 8.10
C SER A 17 -2.52 -1.09 7.49
N LEU A 18 -2.56 -1.37 6.19
CA LEU A 18 -3.78 -1.70 5.46
C LEU A 18 -3.95 -3.22 5.42
N ARG A 19 -5.18 -3.71 5.56
CA ARG A 19 -5.53 -5.07 5.17
C ARG A 19 -5.87 -5.08 3.69
N VAL A 20 -5.26 -6.00 2.95
CA VAL A 20 -5.42 -6.15 1.51
C VAL A 20 -5.87 -7.58 1.25
N LYS A 21 -7.15 -7.76 0.91
CA LYS A 21 -7.73 -9.09 0.69
C LYS A 21 -7.95 -9.31 -0.79
N LYS A 22 -7.42 -10.40 -1.36
CA LYS A 22 -7.69 -10.75 -2.76
C LYS A 22 -9.17 -11.09 -2.92
N ILE A 23 -9.80 -10.47 -3.91
CA ILE A 23 -11.13 -10.80 -4.43
C ILE A 23 -11.03 -11.10 -5.93
N ASP A 24 -12.09 -11.63 -6.53
CA ASP A 24 -12.09 -12.08 -7.93
C ASP A 24 -11.84 -10.94 -8.94
N THR A 25 -12.16 -9.70 -8.57
CA THR A 25 -12.05 -8.52 -9.45
C THR A 25 -10.91 -7.57 -9.07
N GLY A 26 -10.10 -7.90 -8.07
CA GLY A 26 -9.06 -7.02 -7.55
C GLY A 26 -8.81 -7.19 -6.05
N TRP A 27 -8.70 -6.09 -5.32
CA TRP A 27 -8.44 -6.10 -3.88
C TRP A 27 -9.59 -5.51 -3.08
N HIS A 28 -9.95 -6.13 -1.97
CA HIS A 28 -10.66 -5.41 -0.90
C HIS A 28 -9.62 -4.78 0.03
N ILE A 29 -9.58 -3.45 0.06
CA ILE A 29 -8.66 -2.68 0.91
C ILE A 29 -9.44 -2.18 2.12
N SER A 30 -8.90 -2.40 3.32
CA SER A 30 -9.52 -1.87 4.54
C SER A 30 -8.52 -1.33 5.56
N HIS A 31 -8.93 -0.23 6.19
CA HIS A 31 -8.31 0.44 7.32
C HIS A 31 -9.40 1.03 8.24
N GLN A 32 -9.06 1.96 9.16
CA GLN A 32 -10.04 2.49 10.11
C GLN A 32 -11.20 3.27 9.45
N ALA A 33 -10.90 4.08 8.43
CA ALA A 33 -11.86 5.05 7.87
C ALA A 33 -12.16 4.82 6.38
N ILE A 34 -11.17 4.41 5.58
CA ILE A 34 -11.31 4.24 4.14
C ILE A 34 -11.21 2.76 3.79
N ASN A 35 -12.30 2.22 3.25
CA ASN A 35 -12.48 0.80 2.97
C ASN A 35 -13.27 0.62 1.67
N GLY A 36 -12.97 -0.44 0.92
CA GLY A 36 -13.81 -0.86 -0.20
C GLY A 36 -13.14 -1.80 -1.17
N ASP A 37 -13.92 -2.24 -2.14
CA ASP A 37 -13.47 -3.08 -3.25
C ASP A 37 -12.82 -2.20 -4.31
N ALA A 38 -11.59 -2.54 -4.65
CA ALA A 38 -10.74 -1.87 -5.61
C ALA A 38 -10.48 -2.80 -6.81
N ASP A 39 -9.99 -2.19 -7.89
CA ASP A 39 -9.39 -2.96 -8.98
C ASP A 39 -8.09 -3.66 -8.55
N CYS A 40 -7.44 -4.35 -9.49
CA CYS A 40 -6.19 -5.07 -9.23
C CYS A 40 -5.06 -4.14 -8.78
N GLU A 41 -5.06 -2.87 -9.19
CA GLU A 41 -4.05 -1.88 -8.77
C GLU A 41 -4.37 -1.25 -7.41
N GLY A 42 -5.51 -1.61 -6.81
CA GLY A 42 -5.94 -1.06 -5.52
C GLY A 42 -6.62 0.30 -5.63
N ALA A 43 -7.00 0.74 -6.84
CA ALA A 43 -7.71 1.99 -7.02
C ALA A 43 -9.21 1.85 -6.67
N PRO A 44 -9.81 2.87 -6.03
CA PRO A 44 -9.18 4.10 -5.56
C PRO A 44 -8.60 3.99 -4.13
N PHE A 45 -8.86 2.89 -3.42
CA PHE A 45 -8.76 2.84 -1.96
C PHE A 45 -7.32 2.80 -1.41
N LEU A 46 -6.34 2.33 -2.18
CA LEU A 46 -4.91 2.37 -1.79
C LEU A 46 -4.45 3.82 -1.65
N GLU A 47 -4.57 4.58 -2.74
CA GLU A 47 -4.12 5.98 -2.78
C GLU A 47 -4.99 6.87 -1.88
N MET A 48 -6.30 6.60 -1.78
CA MET A 48 -7.16 7.32 -0.85
C MET A 48 -6.69 7.18 0.61
N ASN A 49 -6.28 5.99 1.04
CA ASN A 49 -5.72 5.80 2.39
C ASN A 49 -4.39 6.55 2.59
N LEU A 50 -3.48 6.48 1.61
CA LEU A 50 -2.20 7.19 1.68
C LEU A 50 -2.38 8.71 1.72
N ASN A 51 -3.27 9.24 0.87
CA ASN A 51 -3.59 10.66 0.80
C ASN A 51 -4.28 11.17 2.06
N GLN A 52 -5.20 10.41 2.67
CA GLN A 52 -5.86 10.78 3.92
C GLN A 52 -4.85 11.09 5.04
N ASP A 53 -3.77 10.30 5.09
CA ASP A 53 -2.73 10.40 6.10
C ASP A 53 -1.56 11.30 5.68
N ASN A 54 -1.68 11.99 4.54
CA ASN A 54 -0.66 12.87 3.93
C ASN A 54 0.68 12.16 3.63
N VAL A 55 0.65 10.86 3.38
CA VAL A 55 1.83 10.07 3.04
C VAL A 55 2.28 10.45 1.63
N LYS A 56 3.58 10.66 1.44
CA LYS A 56 4.21 10.71 0.13
C LYS A 56 4.62 9.31 -0.27
N PHE A 57 4.24 8.95 -1.49
CA PHE A 57 4.43 7.63 -2.03
C PHE A 57 4.83 7.78 -3.51
N PRO A 58 5.51 6.76 -4.06
CA PRO A 58 5.98 6.81 -5.42
C PRO A 58 4.83 6.68 -6.42
N GLU A 59 4.99 7.33 -7.58
CA GLU A 59 4.07 7.18 -8.70
C GLU A 59 4.05 5.71 -9.18
N GLY A 60 2.87 5.22 -9.54
CA GLY A 60 2.69 3.85 -10.04
C GLY A 60 2.72 2.77 -8.94
N VAL A 61 2.62 3.12 -7.65
CA VAL A 61 2.55 2.15 -6.55
C VAL A 61 1.45 1.10 -6.75
N GLY A 62 0.31 1.50 -7.32
CA GLY A 62 -0.79 0.59 -7.65
C GLY A 62 -0.43 -0.47 -8.68
N THR A 63 0.39 -0.13 -9.70
CA THR A 63 0.83 -1.07 -10.74
C THR A 63 1.60 -2.25 -10.16
N PHE A 64 2.42 -2.04 -9.12
CA PHE A 64 3.12 -3.13 -8.43
C PHE A 64 2.14 -4.02 -7.65
N LEU A 65 1.13 -3.44 -7.02
CA LEU A 65 0.09 -4.21 -6.32
C LEU A 65 -0.76 -5.03 -7.32
N GLY A 66 -1.03 -4.46 -8.50
CA GLY A 66 -1.66 -5.16 -9.63
C GLY A 66 -0.84 -6.33 -10.14
N PHE A 67 0.48 -6.16 -10.25
CA PHE A 67 1.37 -7.25 -10.62
C PHE A 67 1.27 -8.42 -9.63
N VAL A 68 1.32 -8.16 -8.31
CA VAL A 68 1.16 -9.21 -7.29
C VAL A 68 -0.20 -9.91 -7.43
N TRP A 69 -1.28 -9.16 -7.68
CA TRP A 69 -2.60 -9.73 -7.87
C TRP A 69 -2.63 -10.74 -9.02
N HIS A 70 -2.07 -10.36 -10.17
CA HIS A 70 -2.03 -11.22 -11.36
C HIS A 70 -1.18 -12.47 -11.14
N GLN A 71 -0.02 -12.36 -10.48
CA GLN A 71 0.85 -13.50 -10.20
C GLN A 71 0.17 -14.51 -9.25
N LEU A 72 -0.56 -14.02 -8.24
CA LEU A 72 -1.39 -14.87 -7.38
C LEU A 72 -2.53 -15.54 -8.15
N ASP A 73 -3.16 -14.81 -9.08
CA ASP A 73 -4.31 -15.30 -9.83
C ASP A 73 -3.94 -16.46 -10.77
N ILE A 74 -2.78 -16.37 -11.43
CA ILE A 74 -2.27 -17.42 -12.31
C ILE A 74 -1.52 -18.53 -11.57
N GLY A 75 -1.30 -18.38 -10.26
CA GLY A 75 -0.64 -19.38 -9.42
C GLY A 75 0.89 -19.42 -9.54
N ASP A 76 1.51 -18.38 -10.09
CA ASP A 76 2.97 -18.27 -10.23
C ASP A 76 3.67 -17.98 -8.90
N ILE A 77 2.95 -17.38 -7.95
CA ILE A 77 3.40 -17.17 -6.57
C ILE A 77 2.35 -17.67 -5.57
N ASP A 78 2.82 -18.07 -4.40
CA ASP A 78 1.97 -18.45 -3.28
C ASP A 78 1.68 -17.26 -2.33
N GLU A 79 0.90 -17.54 -1.29
CA GLU A 79 0.52 -16.53 -0.29
C GLU A 79 1.72 -15.98 0.48
N GLU A 80 2.75 -16.80 0.74
CA GLU A 80 3.95 -16.35 1.45
C GLU A 80 4.74 -15.36 0.61
N ARG A 81 5.00 -15.70 -0.66
CA ARG A 81 5.73 -14.80 -1.57
C ARG A 81 4.94 -13.53 -1.85
N ALA A 82 3.61 -13.63 -2.00
CA ALA A 82 2.77 -12.45 -2.17
C ALA A 82 2.83 -11.51 -0.95
N GLN A 83 2.80 -12.05 0.28
CA GLN A 83 2.94 -11.23 1.49
C GLN A 83 4.30 -10.52 1.55
N GLN A 84 5.38 -11.18 1.12
CA GLN A 84 6.70 -10.55 1.01
C GLN A 84 6.70 -9.40 0.00
N MET A 85 6.19 -9.63 -1.22
CA MET A 85 6.12 -8.59 -2.27
C MET A 85 5.24 -7.41 -1.87
N ILE A 86 4.12 -7.65 -1.19
CA ILE A 86 3.25 -6.58 -0.67
C ILE A 86 3.98 -5.76 0.41
N GLN A 87 4.81 -6.42 1.24
CA GLN A 87 5.63 -5.68 2.21
C GLN A 87 6.76 -4.90 1.52
N GLU A 88 7.39 -5.42 0.47
CA GLU A 88 8.38 -4.70 -0.36
C GLU A 88 7.76 -3.39 -0.93
N ILE A 89 6.49 -3.41 -1.34
CA ILE A 89 5.73 -2.20 -1.74
C ILE A 89 5.58 -1.22 -0.55
N GLY A 90 5.23 -1.73 0.63
CA GLY A 90 5.13 -0.93 1.86
C GLY A 90 6.46 -0.27 2.28
N ASP A 91 7.57 -0.97 2.08
CA ASP A 91 8.92 -0.47 2.33
C ASP A 91 9.31 0.61 1.32
N TRP A 92 8.89 0.47 0.06
CA TRP A 92 9.10 1.50 -0.96
C TRP A 92 8.31 2.79 -0.67
N ILE A 93 7.05 2.66 -0.22
CA ILE A 93 6.27 3.81 0.28
C ILE A 93 6.99 4.48 1.45
N THR A 94 7.47 3.68 2.41
CA THR A 94 8.22 4.18 3.58
C THR A 94 9.48 4.95 3.18
N ALA A 95 10.25 4.42 2.21
CA ALA A 95 11.45 5.08 1.72
C ALA A 95 11.13 6.40 1.01
N CYS A 96 10.07 6.44 0.20
CA CYS A 96 9.60 7.66 -0.45
C CYS A 96 9.20 8.73 0.58
N GLU A 97 8.33 8.37 1.52
CA GLU A 97 7.88 9.24 2.61
C GLU A 97 9.07 9.79 3.41
N ALA A 98 10.02 8.95 3.80
CA ALA A 98 11.17 9.36 4.59
C ALA A 98 12.20 10.22 3.84
N SER A 99 12.19 10.16 2.49
CA SER A 99 13.13 10.91 1.65
C SER A 99 12.75 12.37 1.42
N GLN A 100 11.62 12.82 1.97
CA GLN A 100 11.18 14.21 1.85
C GLN A 100 12.23 15.19 2.41
N PRO A 101 12.47 16.33 1.75
CA PRO A 101 13.27 17.40 2.33
C PRO A 101 12.66 17.86 3.65
N VAL A 102 13.49 18.03 4.67
CA VAL A 102 13.06 18.58 5.96
C VAL A 102 13.62 19.98 6.10
N TRP A 103 12.74 20.98 6.10
CA TRP A 103 13.08 22.38 6.26
C TRP A 103 12.47 22.93 7.54
N LYS A 104 13.30 23.60 8.37
CA LYS A 104 12.88 24.21 9.65
C LYS A 104 11.68 25.15 9.55
N VAL A 105 11.47 25.77 8.39
CA VAL A 105 10.39 26.73 8.15
C VAL A 105 9.09 26.09 7.64
N TRP A 106 9.07 24.77 7.47
CA TRP A 106 7.95 24.08 6.82
C TRP A 106 7.52 22.79 7.50
N ASN A 107 8.42 21.81 7.65
CA ASN A 107 8.05 20.42 7.96
C ASN A 107 9.06 19.69 8.87
N SER A 108 9.75 20.44 9.75
CA SER A 108 10.61 19.89 10.82
C SER A 108 9.86 19.59 12.11
#